data_AF-A0A2D8KBX1-F1
#
_entry.id   AF-A0A2D8KBX1-F1
#
_cell.length_a   1.000
_cell.length_b   1.000
_cell.length_c   1.000
_cell.angle_alpha   90.00
_cell.angle_beta   90.00
_cell.angle_gamma   90.00
#
_symmetry.space_group_name_H-M   'P 1'
#
loop_
_entity.id
_entity.type
_entity.pdbx_description
1 polymer ?
#
loop_
_entity_poly.entity_id
_entity_poly.type
_entity_poly.pdbx_seq_one_letter_code
_entity_poly.pdbx_strand_id
1 'polypeptide(L)' 'FDENASCHIALGQCYSKCFIDGDKLSTDEIAARGGNSSLIHIDWMIGSDKIDIDGLDAQGNATPVMRGGEWAD' A
#
# COMPACT_ATOMS: atom_id res chain seq x y z
N PHE A 1 16.27 -6.83 5.57
CA PHE A 1 16.87 -5.65 6.23
C PHE A 1 16.78 -4.42 5.31
N ASP A 2 15.65 -4.22 4.63
CA ASP A 2 15.53 -3.17 3.58
C ASP A 2 14.12 -2.55 3.57
N GLU A 3 13.06 -3.36 3.71
CA GLU A 3 11.66 -2.87 3.68
C GLU A 3 11.30 -1.83 4.75
N ASN A 4 11.99 -1.85 5.90
CA ASN A 4 11.73 -0.94 7.03
C ASN A 4 12.59 0.33 6.97
N ALA A 5 13.46 0.45 5.95
CA ALA A 5 14.31 1.63 5.74
C ALA A 5 13.71 2.63 4.75
N SER A 6 12.70 2.22 3.97
CA SER A 6 12.13 3.02 2.89
C SER A 6 10.70 2.57 2.59
N CYS A 7 9.85 3.49 2.12
CA CYS A 7 8.57 3.11 1.54
C CYS A 7 8.78 2.08 0.44
N HIS A 8 7.90 1.08 0.35
CA HIS A 8 7.98 0.02 -0.65
C HIS A 8 6.61 -0.25 -1.27
N ILE A 9 6.64 -0.89 -2.43
CA ILE A 9 5.47 -1.48 -3.08
C ILE A 9 5.72 -2.97 -3.31
N ALA A 10 4.66 -3.77 -3.26
CA ALA A 10 4.74 -5.21 -3.44
C ALA A 10 4.09 -5.62 -4.77
N LEU A 11 4.79 -6.41 -5.58
CA LEU A 11 4.18 -7.14 -6.69
C LEU A 11 3.76 -8.54 -6.22
N GLY A 12 2.47 -8.84 -6.40
CA GLY A 12 1.94 -10.19 -6.20
C GLY A 12 0.85 -10.26 -5.13
N GLN A 13 0.85 -11.33 -4.35
CA GLN A 13 -0.23 -11.72 -3.44
C GLN A 13 -0.50 -10.63 -2.40
N CYS A 14 -1.74 -10.14 -2.32
CA CYS A 14 -2.10 -9.24 -1.23
C CYS A 14 -2.30 -10.01 0.09
N TYR A 15 -2.19 -9.30 1.22
CA TYR A 15 -2.57 -9.86 2.51
C TYR A 15 -4.05 -9.58 2.81
N SER A 16 -4.84 -10.62 3.05
CA SER A 16 -6.26 -10.49 3.41
C SER A 16 -6.48 -9.63 4.65
N LYS A 17 -5.55 -9.64 5.60
CA LYS A 17 -5.57 -8.80 6.81
C LYS A 17 -5.62 -7.29 6.56
N CYS A 18 -5.30 -6.83 5.35
CA CYS A 18 -5.40 -5.42 4.97
C CYS A 18 -6.85 -5.00 4.64
N PHE A 19 -7.78 -5.95 4.56
CA PHE A 19 -9.21 -5.69 4.42
C PHE A 19 -9.90 -5.66 5.79
N ILE A 20 -10.95 -4.84 5.91
CA ILE A 20 -11.85 -4.88 7.07
C ILE A 20 -12.50 -6.27 7.13
N ASP A 21 -12.39 -6.93 8.30
CA ASP A 21 -12.82 -8.32 8.54
C ASP A 21 -12.20 -9.34 7.56
N GLY A 22 -10.98 -9.08 7.08
CA GLY A 22 -10.32 -9.89 6.05
C GLY A 22 -10.07 -11.36 6.40
N ASP A 23 -10.11 -11.72 7.68
CA ASP A 23 -10.05 -13.10 8.17
C ASP A 23 -11.35 -13.90 7.95
N LYS A 24 -12.47 -13.19 7.74
CA LYS A 24 -13.80 -13.78 7.49
C LYS A 24 -14.16 -13.82 6.00
N LEU A 25 -13.36 -13.19 5.14
CA LEU A 25 -13.63 -13.12 3.71
C LEU A 25 -13.08 -14.35 2.99
N SER A 26 -13.87 -14.86 2.04
CA SER A 26 -13.40 -15.82 1.06
C SER A 26 -12.44 -15.17 0.05
N THR A 27 -11.66 -16.00 -0.65
CA THR A 27 -10.75 -15.53 -1.70
C THR A 27 -11.49 -14.77 -2.81
N ASP A 28 -12.69 -15.21 -3.18
CA ASP A 28 -13.51 -14.56 -4.22
C ASP A 28 -14.01 -13.18 -3.76
N GLU A 29 -14.38 -13.03 -2.48
CA GLU A 29 -14.77 -11.74 -1.92
C GLU A 29 -13.58 -10.77 -1.84
N ILE A 30 -12.38 -11.28 -1.53
CA ILE A 30 -11.14 -10.48 -1.54
C ILE A 30 -10.85 -9.99 -2.96
N ALA A 31 -10.94 -10.88 -3.95
CA ALA A 31 -10.72 -10.53 -5.36
C ALA A 31 -11.74 -9.49 -5.85
N ALA A 32 -13.02 -9.66 -5.53
CA ALA A 32 -14.08 -8.71 -5.86
C ALA A 32 -13.89 -7.32 -5.24
N ARG A 33 -13.16 -7.23 -4.13
CA ARG A 33 -12.81 -5.96 -3.46
C ARG A 33 -11.46 -5.38 -3.93
N GLY A 34 -10.86 -5.94 -4.97
CA GLY A 34 -9.61 -5.47 -5.57
C GLY A 34 -8.34 -6.11 -5.01
N GLY A 35 -8.46 -7.18 -4.22
CA GLY A 35 -7.30 -7.93 -3.73
C GLY A 35 -6.61 -8.70 -4.84
N ASN A 36 -5.30 -8.51 -4.97
CA ASN A 36 -4.50 -9.24 -5.95
C ASN A 36 -4.19 -10.67 -5.48
N SER A 37 -4.25 -11.64 -6.41
CA SER A 37 -3.94 -13.05 -6.17
C SER A 37 -2.71 -13.47 -6.96
N SER A 38 -1.73 -14.08 -6.30
CA SER A 38 -0.48 -14.51 -6.93
C SER A 38 0.25 -15.59 -6.12
N LEU A 39 1.19 -16.28 -6.76
CA LEU A 39 2.11 -17.21 -6.09
C LEU A 39 3.32 -16.50 -5.48
N ILE A 40 3.60 -15.27 -5.89
CA ILE A 40 4.74 -14.48 -5.43
C ILE A 40 4.27 -13.30 -4.59
N HIS A 41 5.15 -12.77 -3.76
CA HIS A 41 5.04 -11.48 -3.09
C HIS A 41 6.46 -10.91 -3.02
N ILE A 42 6.73 -9.86 -3.79
CA ILE A 42 8.07 -9.29 -3.90
C ILE A 42 8.01 -7.79 -3.64
N ASP A 43 8.69 -7.36 -2.58
CA ASP A 43 8.79 -5.98 -2.16
C ASP A 43 9.95 -5.26 -2.85
N TRP A 44 9.68 -4.05 -3.37
CA TRP A 44 10.69 -3.14 -3.88
C TRP A 44 10.56 -1.78 -3.21
N MET A 45 11.69 -1.28 -2.73
CA MET A 45 11.79 0.02 -2.07
C MET A 45 11.77 1.14 -3.10
N ILE A 46 10.94 2.15 -2.86
CA ILE A 46 10.74 3.31 -3.74
C ILE A 46 10.88 4.66 -3.01
N GLY A 47 10.98 4.67 -1.68
CA GLY A 47 11.14 5.89 -0.90
C GLY A 47 12.55 6.46 -0.94
N SER A 48 12.65 7.77 -0.69
CA SER A 48 13.90 8.52 -0.54
C SER A 48 13.64 9.83 0.22
N ASP A 49 14.69 10.59 0.53
CA ASP A 49 14.63 11.96 1.08
C ASP A 49 14.08 13.01 0.08
N LYS A 50 13.64 12.57 -1.09
CA LYS A 50 13.13 13.43 -2.18
C LYS A 50 11.73 13.05 -2.65
N ILE A 51 11.04 12.17 -1.93
CA ILE A 51 9.68 11.75 -2.28
C ILE A 51 8.65 12.64 -1.58
N ASP A 52 7.63 13.02 -2.34
CA ASP A 52 6.41 13.64 -1.83
C ASP A 52 5.25 12.67 -2.06
N ILE A 53 4.36 12.52 -1.07
CA ILE A 53 3.19 11.63 -1.12
C ILE A 53 1.95 12.42 -0.75
N ASP A 54 0.93 12.31 -1.61
CA ASP A 54 -0.41 12.85 -1.38
C ASP A 54 -1.43 11.72 -1.25
N GLY A 55 -2.31 11.84 -0.25
CA GLY A 55 -3.52 11.05 -0.15
C GLY A 55 -4.64 11.75 -0.92
N LEU A 56 -5.25 11.04 -1.86
CA LEU A 56 -6.40 11.55 -2.60
C LEU A 56 -7.70 11.08 -1.93
N ASP A 57 -8.63 11.99 -1.69
CA ASP A 57 -9.98 11.62 -1.24
C ASP A 57 -10.85 11.10 -2.42
N ALA A 58 -12.08 10.71 -2.11
CA ALA A 58 -13.02 10.18 -3.12
C ALA A 58 -13.44 11.22 -4.17
N GLN A 59 -13.22 12.51 -3.91
CA GLN A 59 -13.47 13.62 -4.83
C GLN A 59 -12.21 14.03 -5.61
N GLY A 60 -11.06 13.42 -5.30
CA GLY A 60 -9.77 13.70 -5.91
C GLY A 60 -9.01 14.87 -5.28
N ASN A 61 -9.44 15.39 -4.13
CA ASN A 61 -8.69 16.42 -3.43
C ASN A 61 -7.44 15.81 -2.80
N ALA A 62 -6.30 16.47 -2.98
CA ALA A 62 -5.02 16.04 -2.44
C ALA A 62 -4.79 16.57 -1.03
N THR A 63 -4.47 15.67 -0.10
CA THR A 63 -3.96 16.00 1.24
C THR A 63 -2.51 15.53 1.34
N PRO A 64 -1.56 16.40 1.71
CA PRO A 64 -0.18 16.01 1.94
C PRO A 64 -0.09 14.92 3.03
N VAL A 65 0.66 13.85 2.74
CA VAL A 65 0.96 12.78 3.72
C VAL A 65 2.45 12.77 4.05
N MET A 66 3.31 12.89 3.03
CA MET A 66 4.76 13.01 3.22
C MET A 66 5.34 14.10 2.31
N ARG A 67 6.41 14.76 2.77
CA ARG A 67 7.20 15.74 2.00
C ARG A 67 8.68 15.54 2.26
N GLY A 68 9.48 15.47 1.20
CA GLY A 68 10.93 15.23 1.30
C GLY A 68 11.28 13.95 2.08
N GLY A 69 10.46 12.90 1.98
CA GLY A 69 10.69 11.64 2.68
C GLY A 69 10.28 11.61 4.16
N GLU A 70 9.73 12.69 4.72
CA GLU A 70 9.24 12.76 6.10
C GLU A 70 7.72 12.98 6.13
N TRP A 71 7.09 12.76 7.28
CA TRP A 71 5.65 13.07 7.47
C TRP A 71 5.38 14.57 7.25
N ALA A 72 4.28 14.88 6.58
CA ALA A 72 3.80 16.25 6.47
C ALA A 72 3.18 16.70 7.79
N ASP A 73 3.45 17.96 8.18
CA ASP A 73 2.87 18.62 9.37
C ASP A 73 1.37 18.94 9.22
#